data_AF-E8T7V5-F1
#
_entry.id   AF-E8T7V5-F1
#
_cell.length_a   1.000
_cell.length_b   1.000
_cell.length_c   1.000
_cell.angle_alpha   90.00
_cell.angle_beta   90.00
_cell.angle_gamma   90.00
#
_symmetry.space_group_name_H-M   'P 1'
#
loop_
_entity.id
_entity.type
_entity.pdbx_description
1 polymer ?
#
loop_
_entity_poly.entity_id
_entity_poly.type
_entity_poly.pdbx_seq_one_letter_code
_entity_poly.pdbx_strand_id
1 'polypeptide(L)'
;MRSLRAQPITDASCDVLPFPTNRRVGKIRRTVEVLSDRSGKGADQYWKQVIAGMRTQMVSAGLADDVIERELRAFADEVFGRISHSPRPETNGAA
;
A
#
# COMPACT_ATOMS: atom_id res chain seq x y z
N MET A 1 -36.44 -37.04 -22.53
CA MET A 1 -35.02 -36.92 -22.10
C MET A 1 -34.55 -35.51 -22.45
N ARG A 2 -34.32 -34.65 -21.44
CA ARG A 2 -34.01 -33.23 -21.64
C ARG A 2 -32.48 -33.06 -21.71
N SER A 3 -31.97 -32.69 -22.88
CA SER A 3 -30.53 -32.47 -23.09
C SER A 3 -30.09 -31.21 -22.35
N LEU A 4 -29.21 -31.37 -21.35
CA LEU A 4 -28.50 -30.28 -20.69
C LEU A 4 -27.29 -29.92 -21.55
N ARG A 5 -27.40 -28.86 -22.36
CA ARG A 5 -26.19 -28.26 -22.96
C ARG A 5 -25.40 -27.56 -21.87
N ALA A 6 -24.18 -28.03 -21.61
CA ALA A 6 -23.19 -27.28 -20.86
C ALA A 6 -22.85 -26.02 -21.68
N GLN A 7 -23.11 -24.85 -21.11
CA GLN A 7 -22.60 -23.60 -21.70
C GLN A 7 -21.12 -23.45 -21.29
N PRO A 8 -20.25 -23.02 -22.21
CA PRO A 8 -18.85 -22.76 -21.87
C PRO A 8 -18.78 -21.60 -20.88
N ILE A 9 -17.98 -21.75 -19.83
CA ILE A 9 -17.60 -20.63 -18.96
C ILE A 9 -16.68 -19.75 -19.81
N THR A 10 -17.24 -18.74 -20.47
CA THR A 10 -16.45 -17.76 -21.20
C THR A 10 -15.59 -16.97 -20.22
N ASP A 11 -14.33 -16.73 -20.60
CA ASP A 11 -13.27 -16.06 -19.84
C ASP A 11 -13.81 -15.08 -18.79
N ALA A 12 -13.70 -15.47 -17.52
CA ALA A 12 -14.08 -14.60 -16.42
C ALA A 12 -13.03 -13.49 -16.31
N SER A 13 -13.29 -12.33 -16.94
CA SER A 13 -12.46 -11.15 -16.75
C SER A 13 -12.59 -10.68 -15.30
N CYS A 14 -11.49 -10.75 -14.55
CA CYS A 14 -11.38 -10.24 -13.19
C CYS A 14 -10.71 -8.86 -13.22
N ASP A 15 -11.47 -7.81 -12.94
CA ASP A 15 -10.93 -6.48 -12.73
C ASP A 15 -10.49 -6.34 -11.27
N VAL A 16 -9.18 -6.43 -11.04
CA VAL A 16 -8.60 -6.08 -9.74
C VAL A 16 -8.69 -4.57 -9.61
N LEU A 17 -9.59 -4.08 -8.76
CA LEU A 17 -9.65 -2.67 -8.34
C LEU A 17 -8.74 -2.47 -7.12
N PRO A 18 -7.49 -1.96 -7.28
CA PRO A 18 -6.49 -1.98 -6.22
C PRO A 18 -6.64 -0.79 -5.23
N PHE A 19 -7.84 -0.20 -5.20
CA PHE A 19 -8.22 0.99 -4.44
C PHE A 19 -9.06 0.59 -3.22
N PRO A 20 -9.00 1.38 -2.13
CA PRO A 20 -8.13 2.54 -1.89
C PRO A 20 -6.79 2.17 -1.23
N THR A 21 -5.75 2.96 -1.48
CA THR A 21 -4.38 2.72 -0.98
C THR A 21 -4.26 2.77 0.54
N ASN A 22 -5.12 3.52 1.23
CA ASN A 22 -5.24 3.53 2.70
C ASN A 22 -5.72 2.18 3.28
N ARG A 23 -6.29 1.27 2.47
CA ARG A 23 -6.68 -0.08 2.90
C ARG A 23 -5.61 -1.14 2.64
N ARG A 24 -4.42 -0.77 2.15
CA ARG A 24 -3.30 -1.70 1.94
C ARG A 24 -2.57 -2.01 3.25
N VAL A 25 -3.29 -2.60 4.20
CA VAL A 25 -2.84 -2.81 5.60
C VAL A 25 -1.46 -3.44 5.70
N GLY A 26 -1.19 -4.50 4.93
CA GLY A 26 0.11 -5.18 4.96
C GLY A 26 1.27 -4.28 4.51
N LYS A 27 1.05 -3.47 3.47
CA LYS A 27 2.07 -2.53 2.97
C LYS A 27 2.26 -1.37 3.94
N ILE A 28 1.18 -0.82 4.48
CA ILE A 28 1.22 0.23 5.52
C ILE A 28 2.02 -0.27 6.72
N ARG A 29 1.69 -1.43 7.29
CA ARG A 29 2.39 -2.00 8.44
C ARG A 29 3.88 -2.18 8.15
N ARG A 30 4.22 -2.78 7.01
CA ARG A 30 5.63 -2.99 6.66
C ARG A 30 6.40 -1.69 6.48
N THR A 31 5.80 -0.69 5.86
CA THR A 31 6.42 0.62 5.68
C THR A 31 6.60 1.33 7.02
N VAL A 32 5.62 1.23 7.94
CA VAL A 32 5.72 1.75 9.31
C VAL A 32 6.86 1.08 10.06
N GLU A 33 6.96 -0.26 10.05
CA GLU A 33 8.08 -0.99 10.68
C GLU A 33 9.43 -0.47 10.17
N VAL A 34 9.62 -0.45 8.84
CA VAL A 34 10.90 -0.06 8.24
C VAL A 34 11.24 1.41 8.50
N LEU A 35 10.26 2.31 8.51
CA LEU A 35 10.48 3.72 8.80
C LEU A 35 10.63 4.02 10.29
N SER A 36 10.08 3.18 11.18
CA SER A 36 10.28 3.31 12.62
C SER A 36 11.68 2.83 13.02
N ASP A 37 12.19 1.80 12.33
CA ASP A 37 13.52 1.24 12.60
C ASP A 37 14.67 2.04 11.95
N ARG A 38 14.39 2.86 10.94
CA ARG A 38 15.39 3.65 10.20
C ARG A 38 15.25 5.13 10.53
N SER A 39 16.38 5.81 10.76
CA SER A 39 16.43 7.26 10.92
C SER A 39 17.27 7.94 9.82
N GLY A 40 16.99 9.22 9.57
CA GLY A 40 17.76 10.06 8.65
C GLY A 40 17.68 9.62 7.18
N LYS A 41 18.80 9.80 6.45
CA LYS A 41 18.84 9.68 4.98
C LYS A 41 18.35 8.33 4.44
N GLY A 42 18.54 7.24 5.19
CA GLY A 42 18.11 5.90 4.79
C GLY A 42 16.59 5.73 4.82
N ALA A 43 15.91 6.37 5.77
CA ALA A 43 14.45 6.39 5.84
C ALA A 43 13.87 7.21 4.67
N ASP A 44 14.45 8.38 4.39
CA ASP A 44 14.02 9.25 3.29
C ASP A 44 14.13 8.56 1.93
N GLN A 45 15.25 7.88 1.66
CA GLN A 45 15.46 7.17 0.40
C GLN A 45 14.47 6.00 0.25
N TYR A 46 14.24 5.24 1.32
CA TYR A 46 13.24 4.18 1.32
C TYR A 46 11.83 4.71 1.06
N TRP A 47 11.45 5.80 1.74
CA TRP A 47 10.15 6.45 1.53
C TRP A 47 9.96 6.88 0.07
N LYS A 48 10.96 7.56 -0.52
CA LYS A 48 10.94 7.96 -1.93
C LYS A 48 10.76 6.77 -2.87
N GLN A 49 11.43 5.65 -2.60
CA GLN A 49 11.28 4.42 -3.40
C GLN A 49 9.88 3.82 -3.29
N VAL A 50 9.28 3.79 -2.09
CA VAL A 50 7.92 3.28 -1.89
C VAL A 50 6.91 4.10 -2.68
N ILE A 51 6.96 5.43 -2.56
CA ILE A 51 6.05 6.34 -3.26
C ILE A 51 6.27 6.30 -4.77
N ALA A 52 7.51 6.33 -5.24
CA ALA A 52 7.82 6.24 -6.67
C ALA A 52 7.28 4.93 -7.26
N GLY A 53 7.50 3.79 -6.60
CA GLY A 53 7.00 2.50 -7.07
C GLY A 53 5.47 2.45 -7.13
N MET A 54 4.78 3.03 -6.15
CA MET A 54 3.31 3.12 -6.17
C MET A 54 2.80 4.04 -7.27
N ARG A 55 3.44 5.19 -7.49
CA ARG A 55 3.13 6.10 -8.60
C ARG A 55 3.26 5.39 -9.93
N THR A 56 4.40 4.73 -10.19
CA THR A 56 4.65 4.00 -11.44
C THR A 56 3.55 2.97 -11.71
N GLN A 57 3.16 2.19 -10.69
CA GLN A 57 2.08 1.20 -10.82
C GLN A 57 0.74 1.85 -11.22
N MET A 58 0.39 2.99 -10.63
CA MET A 58 -0.87 3.67 -10.93
C MET A 58 -0.86 4.34 -12.31
N VAL A 59 0.27 4.95 -12.71
CA VAL A 59 0.46 5.49 -14.06
C VAL A 59 0.33 4.37 -15.10
N SER A 60 0.97 3.23 -14.88
CA SER A 60 0.86 2.06 -15.77
C SER A 60 -0.55 1.48 -15.84
N ALA A 61 -1.36 1.67 -14.80
CA ALA A 61 -2.79 1.30 -14.79
C ALA A 61 -3.70 2.36 -15.43
N GLY A 62 -3.15 3.47 -15.94
CA GLY A 62 -3.90 4.51 -16.65
C GLY A 62 -4.72 5.44 -15.74
N LEU A 63 -4.35 5.56 -14.46
CA LEU A 63 -5.01 6.51 -13.57
C LEU A 63 -4.68 7.97 -13.92
N ALA A 64 -5.65 8.85 -13.68
CA ALA A 64 -5.44 10.30 -13.72
C ALA A 64 -4.55 10.79 -12.57
N ASP A 65 -3.73 11.81 -12.83
CA ASP A 65 -2.74 12.32 -11.88
C ASP A 65 -3.37 12.79 -10.55
N ASP A 66 -4.53 13.44 -10.58
CA ASP A 66 -5.23 13.90 -9.37
C ASP A 66 -5.66 12.73 -8.47
N VAL A 67 -6.04 11.60 -9.08
CA VAL A 67 -6.36 10.35 -8.37
C VAL A 67 -5.10 9.78 -7.75
N ILE A 68 -3.99 9.76 -8.51
CA ILE A 68 -2.70 9.26 -8.02
C ILE A 68 -2.23 10.07 -6.80
N GLU A 69 -2.25 11.39 -6.87
CA GLU A 69 -1.81 12.24 -5.75
C GLU A 69 -2.69 12.05 -4.52
N ARG A 70 -4.01 11.98 -4.70
CA ARG A 70 -4.96 11.75 -3.61
C ARG A 70 -4.69 10.42 -2.90
N GLU A 71 -4.44 9.37 -3.66
CA GLU A 71 -4.18 8.03 -3.13
C GLU A 71 -2.81 7.95 -2.43
N LEU A 72 -1.75 8.48 -3.06
CA LEU A 72 -0.43 8.54 -2.42
C LEU A 72 -0.47 9.35 -1.11
N ARG A 73 -1.26 10.42 -1.08
CA ARG A 73 -1.46 11.21 0.13
C ARG A 73 -2.18 10.41 1.22
N ALA A 74 -3.27 9.73 0.88
CA ALA A 74 -4.01 8.90 1.84
C ALA A 74 -3.15 7.76 2.42
N PHE A 75 -2.30 7.15 1.61
CA PHE A 75 -1.31 6.17 2.08
C PHE A 75 -0.29 6.80 3.04
N ALA A 76 0.22 7.99 2.72
CA ALA A 76 1.17 8.70 3.57
C ALA A 76 0.57 9.09 4.92
N ASP A 77 -0.65 9.61 4.93
CA ASP A 77 -1.35 9.98 6.16
C ASP A 77 -1.54 8.76 7.09
N GLU A 78 -1.88 7.58 6.55
CA GLU A 78 -1.97 6.34 7.32
C GLU A 78 -0.62 5.86 7.88
N VAL A 79 0.45 5.92 7.08
CA VAL A 79 1.79 5.50 7.50
C VAL A 79 2.31 6.40 8.61
N PHE A 80 2.31 7.71 8.39
CA PHE A 80 2.87 8.66 9.36
C PHE A 80 1.98 8.81 10.59
N GLY A 81 0.66 8.73 10.43
CA GLY A 81 -0.27 8.68 11.56
C GLY A 81 0.06 7.56 12.55
N ARG A 82 0.40 6.36 12.04
CA ARG A 82 0.79 5.21 12.88
C ARG A 82 2.16 5.34 13.51
N ILE A 83 3.14 5.92 12.80
CA ILE A 83 4.48 6.18 13.36
C ILE A 83 4.37 7.13 14.55
N SER A 84 3.60 8.22 14.42
CA SER A 84 3.39 9.18 15.51
C SER A 84 2.67 8.60 16.73
N HIS A 85 1.90 7.51 16.57
CA HIS A 85 1.15 6.86 17.65
C HIS A 85 1.84 5.60 18.21
N SER A 86 3.03 5.23 17.73
CA SER A 86 3.75 4.08 18.28
C SER A 86 4.26 4.40 19.70
N PRO A 87 3.87 3.66 20.74
CA PRO A 87 4.47 3.77 22.05
C PRO A 87 5.96 3.43 21.90
N ARG A 88 6.84 4.32 22.34
CA ARG A 88 8.28 4.05 22.41
C ARG A 88 8.46 2.75 23.19
N PRO A 89 9.12 1.71 22.64
CA PRO A 89 9.35 0.49 23.39
C PRO A 89 10.15 0.85 24.64
N GLU A 90 9.60 0.47 25.78
CA GLU A 90 10.18 0.68 27.10
C GLU A 90 11.53 -0.04 27.08
N THR A 91 12.61 0.74 27.02
CA THR A 91 13.97 0.21 27.13
C THR A 91 14.10 -0.28 28.56
N ASN A 92 13.83 -1.56 28.81
CA ASN A 92 14.21 -2.20 30.05
C ASN A 92 15.73 -2.10 30.16
N GLY A 93 16.19 -1.17 31.00
CA GLY A 93 17.58 -1.04 31.39
C GLY A 93 18.02 -2.34 32.04
N ALA A 94 18.87 -3.10 31.35
CA ALA A 94 19.71 -4.09 31.99
C ALA A 94 20.93 -3.35 32.52
N ALA A 95 21.00 -3.26 33.85
CA ALA A 95 22.11 -2.79 34.65
C ALA A 95 23.33 -3.72 34.55
#